data_AF-A0AAJ6BII9-F1
#
_entry.id   AF-A0AAJ6BII9-F1
#
_cell.length_a   1.000
_cell.length_b   1.000
_cell.length_c   1.000
_cell.angle_alpha   90.00
_cell.angle_beta   90.00
_cell.angle_gamma   90.00
#
_symmetry.space_group_name_H-M   'P 1'
#
loop_
_entity.id
_entity.type
_entity.pdbx_description
1 polymer ?
#
loop_
_entity_poly.entity_id
_entity_poly.type
_entity_poly.pdbx_seq_one_letter_code
_entity_poly.pdbx_strand_id
1 'polypeptide(L)'
;MTNSPEVVVTAEWHSHIALGSVLLQGEDYLRLYKTAIEKNTQIQDHIRQAHIVNLAFALELLLKALHYSIGKVERGHNLNKLYIRLPHKIQKEIKKKFGMKLPTYFLPRPAEFPTFEEMLKQHANAYERWRYFHEVGSGSFNDQFCTALAYSIIEVAHEMKANLLETVLKQHEQGLIVLPEGTSVSVPIVVPGPSLFNRLKRGFYYAWMAFQDGIKER
;
A
#
# COMPACT_ATOMS: atom_id res chain seq x y z
N MET A 1 -42.57 25.31 5.74
CA MET A 1 -41.96 23.98 5.64
C MET A 1 -40.92 24.04 4.54
N THR A 2 -39.65 24.22 4.87
CA THR A 2 -38.56 24.19 3.89
C THR A 2 -38.20 22.72 3.69
N ASN A 3 -38.53 22.17 2.53
CA ASN A 3 -38.03 20.85 2.15
C ASN A 3 -36.52 20.98 1.99
N SER A 4 -35.77 20.42 2.94
CA SER A 4 -34.32 20.27 2.77
C SER A 4 -34.07 19.46 1.49
N PRO A 5 -33.13 19.89 0.63
CA PRO A 5 -32.84 19.18 -0.60
C PRO A 5 -32.44 17.73 -0.27
N GLU A 6 -33.03 16.78 -0.99
CA GLU A 6 -32.70 15.37 -0.85
C GLU A 6 -31.24 15.14 -1.27
N VAL A 7 -30.44 14.58 -0.38
CA VAL A 7 -29.02 14.31 -0.64
C VAL A 7 -28.92 13.18 -1.65
N VAL A 8 -28.43 13.49 -2.85
CA VAL A 8 -28.20 12.52 -3.92
C VAL A 8 -26.70 12.25 -4.04
N VAL A 9 -26.27 11.07 -3.59
CA VAL A 9 -24.88 10.60 -3.67
C VAL A 9 -24.70 9.56 -4.76
N THR A 10 -23.55 9.58 -5.44
CA THR A 10 -23.24 8.69 -6.56
C THR A 10 -22.42 7.46 -6.14
N ALA A 11 -22.33 6.46 -7.03
CA ALA A 11 -21.46 5.31 -6.83
C ALA A 11 -19.98 5.72 -6.69
N GLU A 12 -19.57 6.77 -7.40
CA GLU A 12 -18.23 7.36 -7.34
C GLU A 12 -17.96 7.98 -5.95
N TRP A 13 -18.95 8.66 -5.35
CA TRP A 13 -18.83 9.17 -3.98
C TRP A 13 -18.63 8.04 -2.97
N HIS A 14 -19.46 7.01 -3.02
CA HIS A 14 -19.30 5.84 -2.13
C HIS A 14 -17.94 5.16 -2.33
N SER A 15 -17.50 5.02 -3.56
CA SER A 15 -16.19 4.44 -3.90
C SER A 15 -15.04 5.29 -3.37
N HIS A 16 -15.13 6.62 -3.47
CA HIS A 16 -14.13 7.55 -2.92
C HIS A 16 -14.00 7.43 -1.40
N ILE A 17 -15.14 7.41 -0.68
CA ILE A 17 -15.17 7.29 0.78
C ILE A 17 -14.64 5.92 1.23
N ALA A 18 -15.14 4.84 0.61
CA ALA A 18 -14.74 3.48 0.96
C ALA A 18 -13.24 3.23 0.68
N LEU A 19 -12.75 3.65 -0.50
CA LEU A 19 -11.32 3.61 -0.79
C LEU A 19 -10.54 4.41 0.25
N GLY A 20 -10.96 5.64 0.55
CA GLY A 20 -10.26 6.51 1.50
C GLY A 20 -10.12 5.89 2.88
N SER A 21 -11.18 5.27 3.40
CA SER A 21 -11.17 4.61 4.71
C SER A 21 -10.23 3.40 4.74
N VAL A 22 -10.31 2.53 3.73
CA VAL A 22 -9.50 1.30 3.68
C VAL A 22 -8.03 1.60 3.38
N LEU A 23 -7.76 2.58 2.52
CA LEU A 23 -6.42 3.07 2.23
C LEU A 23 -5.74 3.60 3.50
N LEU A 24 -6.43 4.41 4.29
CA LEU A 24 -5.91 4.95 5.55
C LEU A 24 -5.53 3.83 6.53
N GLN A 25 -6.41 2.83 6.70
CA GLN A 25 -6.10 1.68 7.55
C GLN A 25 -4.85 0.92 7.06
N GLY A 26 -4.74 0.69 5.75
CA GLY A 26 -3.56 0.05 5.17
C GLY A 26 -2.27 0.82 5.42
N GLU A 27 -2.30 2.15 5.32
CA GLU A 27 -1.17 3.02 5.63
C GLU A 27 -0.80 3.01 7.12
N ASP A 28 -1.79 2.96 8.02
CA ASP A 28 -1.55 2.89 9.46
C ASP A 28 -0.85 1.58 9.85
N TYR A 29 -1.26 0.44 9.30
CA TYR A 29 -0.55 -0.84 9.51
C TYR A 29 0.87 -0.83 8.94
N LEU A 30 1.07 -0.20 7.77
CA LEU A 30 2.42 -0.01 7.22
C LEU A 30 3.27 0.90 8.12
N ARG A 31 2.68 1.92 8.74
CA ARG A 31 3.37 2.79 9.72
C ARG A 31 3.77 2.01 10.96
N LEU A 32 2.88 1.19 11.51
CA LEU A 32 3.18 0.31 12.66
C LEU A 32 4.35 -0.63 12.36
N TYR A 33 4.37 -1.26 11.18
CA TYR A 33 5.49 -2.08 10.73
C TYR A 33 6.82 -1.32 10.74
N LYS A 34 6.86 -0.10 10.17
CA LYS A 34 8.08 0.71 10.13
C LYS A 34 8.55 1.14 11.50
N THR A 35 7.64 1.63 12.32
CA THR A 35 7.97 2.05 13.69
C THR A 35 8.55 0.89 14.49
N ALA A 36 8.07 -0.34 14.26
CA ALA A 36 8.63 -1.53 14.88
C ALA A 36 10.07 -1.84 14.40
N ILE A 37 10.37 -1.66 13.12
CA ILE A 37 11.73 -1.83 12.57
C ILE A 37 12.68 -0.75 13.09
N GLU A 38 12.26 0.51 13.08
CA GLU A 38 13.10 1.65 13.48
C GLU A 38 13.46 1.62 14.96
N LYS A 39 12.53 1.19 15.81
CA LYS A 39 12.73 1.18 17.27
C LYS A 39 13.51 -0.03 17.78
N ASN A 40 13.82 -1.02 16.95
CA ASN A 40 14.25 -2.31 17.47
C ASN A 40 15.46 -2.87 16.69
N THR A 41 16.66 -2.54 17.16
CA THR A 41 17.93 -3.06 16.63
C THR A 41 18.22 -4.51 17.04
N GLN A 42 17.44 -5.10 17.96
CA GLN A 42 17.54 -6.51 18.39
C GLN A 42 16.14 -7.12 18.50
N ILE A 43 15.53 -7.44 17.35
CA ILE A 43 14.18 -7.99 17.30
C ILE A 43 14.19 -9.41 17.88
N GLN A 44 13.59 -9.60 19.06
CA GLN A 44 13.19 -10.93 19.54
C GLN A 44 12.18 -11.54 18.56
N ASP A 45 12.27 -12.84 18.30
CA ASP A 45 11.54 -13.52 17.21
C ASP A 45 10.01 -13.30 17.21
N HIS A 46 9.39 -13.12 18.38
CA HIS A 46 7.96 -12.84 18.49
C HIS A 46 7.58 -11.43 17.99
N ILE A 47 8.44 -10.43 18.23
CA ILE A 47 8.26 -9.07 17.69
C ILE A 47 8.46 -9.09 16.18
N ARG A 48 9.30 -10.01 15.68
CA ARG A 48 9.50 -10.22 14.24
C ARG A 48 8.21 -10.64 13.55
N GLN A 49 7.52 -11.61 14.12
CA GLN A 49 6.27 -12.12 13.57
C GLN A 49 5.19 -11.03 13.53
N ALA A 50 5.03 -10.26 14.61
CA ALA A 50 4.04 -9.19 14.69
C ALA A 50 4.20 -8.14 13.58
N HIS A 51 5.44 -7.72 13.27
CA HIS A 51 5.65 -6.74 12.21
C HIS A 51 5.40 -7.32 10.82
N ILE A 52 5.75 -8.59 10.57
CA ILE A 52 5.48 -9.25 9.29
C ILE A 52 3.97 -9.35 9.08
N VAL A 53 3.22 -9.72 10.12
CA VAL A 53 1.75 -9.74 10.08
C VAL A 53 1.20 -8.35 9.74
N ASN A 54 1.71 -7.28 10.35
CA ASN A 54 1.28 -5.91 10.04
C ASN A 54 1.55 -5.54 8.56
N LEU A 55 2.71 -5.86 8.01
CA LEU A 55 3.02 -5.57 6.61
C LEU A 55 2.17 -6.41 5.64
N ALA A 56 1.98 -7.69 5.93
CA ALA A 56 1.12 -8.55 5.12
C ALA A 56 -0.34 -8.09 5.14
N PHE A 57 -0.84 -7.67 6.31
CA PHE A 57 -2.18 -7.13 6.45
C PHE A 57 -2.34 -5.77 5.78
N ALA A 58 -1.33 -4.90 5.86
CA ALA A 58 -1.29 -3.65 5.11
C ALA A 58 -1.44 -3.90 3.61
N LEU A 59 -0.68 -4.85 3.03
CA LEU A 59 -0.80 -5.21 1.61
C LEU A 59 -2.20 -5.69 1.23
N GLU A 60 -2.84 -6.49 2.09
CA GLU A 60 -4.20 -6.96 1.87
C GLU A 60 -5.19 -5.79 1.81
N LEU A 61 -5.15 -4.89 2.81
CA LEU A 61 -6.02 -3.71 2.86
C LEU A 61 -5.78 -2.78 1.67
N LEU A 62 -4.52 -2.54 1.32
CA LEU A 62 -4.14 -1.70 0.20
C LEU A 62 -4.65 -2.24 -1.15
N LEU A 63 -4.53 -3.56 -1.39
CA LEU A 63 -5.11 -4.18 -2.58
C LEU A 63 -6.64 -4.09 -2.57
N LYS A 64 -7.29 -4.27 -1.42
CA LYS A 64 -8.74 -4.10 -1.27
C LYS A 64 -9.18 -2.65 -1.52
N ALA A 65 -8.39 -1.66 -1.12
CA ALA A 65 -8.65 -0.25 -1.41
C ALA A 65 -8.72 0.01 -2.93
N LEU A 66 -7.86 -0.62 -3.72
CA LEU A 66 -7.90 -0.54 -5.19
C LEU A 66 -9.10 -1.26 -5.82
N HIS A 67 -9.76 -2.17 -5.12
CA HIS A 67 -11.03 -2.73 -5.59
C HIS A 67 -12.18 -1.77 -5.34
N TYR A 68 -12.14 -1.01 -4.23
CA TYR A 68 -13.13 0.04 -3.98
C TYR A 68 -13.10 1.16 -5.04
N SER A 69 -11.94 1.51 -5.60
CA SER A 69 -11.89 2.52 -6.68
C SER A 69 -12.60 2.11 -7.96
N ILE A 70 -12.87 0.82 -8.14
CA ILE A 70 -13.60 0.29 -9.29
C ILE A 70 -14.99 -0.24 -8.90
N GLY A 71 -15.49 0.16 -7.73
CA GLY A 71 -16.81 -0.21 -7.22
C GLY A 71 -16.95 -1.68 -6.84
N LYS A 72 -15.83 -2.39 -6.55
CA LYS A 72 -15.83 -3.81 -6.16
C LYS A 72 -15.45 -3.99 -4.71
N VAL A 73 -16.10 -4.96 -4.07
CA VAL A 73 -15.77 -5.41 -2.70
C VAL A 73 -15.20 -6.81 -2.78
N GLU A 74 -13.88 -6.93 -2.63
CA GLU A 74 -13.21 -8.24 -2.65
C GLU A 74 -13.08 -8.85 -1.26
N ARG A 75 -13.47 -10.13 -1.15
CA ARG A 75 -13.33 -10.95 0.06
C ARG A 75 -12.11 -11.87 -0.04
N GLY A 76 -11.59 -12.26 1.12
CA GLY A 76 -10.42 -13.13 1.27
C GLY A 76 -9.11 -12.37 1.51
N HIS A 77 -8.03 -13.15 1.68
CA HIS A 77 -6.73 -12.67 2.16
C HIS A 77 -5.58 -12.95 1.18
N ASN A 78 -5.86 -13.63 0.05
CA ASN A 78 -4.82 -14.08 -0.85
C ASN A 78 -4.33 -12.92 -1.75
N LEU A 79 -3.11 -12.43 -1.51
CA LEU A 79 -2.55 -11.25 -2.19
C LEU A 79 -2.48 -11.41 -3.72
N ASN A 80 -2.07 -12.59 -4.19
CA ASN A 80 -1.98 -12.86 -5.62
C ASN A 80 -3.37 -12.85 -6.29
N LYS A 81 -4.39 -13.45 -5.67
CA LYS A 81 -5.77 -13.41 -6.17
C LYS A 81 -6.33 -11.99 -6.16
N LEU A 82 -6.09 -11.22 -5.10
CA LEU A 82 -6.51 -9.83 -5.01
C LEU A 82 -5.89 -8.98 -6.13
N TYR A 83 -4.60 -9.17 -6.41
CA TYR A 83 -3.90 -8.46 -7.49
C TYR A 83 -4.39 -8.85 -8.89
N ILE A 84 -4.49 -10.14 -9.20
CA ILE A 84 -4.89 -10.63 -10.54
C ILE A 84 -6.31 -10.17 -10.90
N ARG A 85 -7.19 -10.00 -9.91
CA ARG A 85 -8.56 -9.51 -10.13
C ARG A 85 -8.65 -8.01 -10.42
N LEU A 86 -7.58 -7.24 -10.20
CA LEU A 86 -7.56 -5.83 -10.58
C LEU A 86 -7.57 -5.71 -12.12
N PRO A 87 -8.18 -4.66 -12.68
CA PRO A 87 -8.04 -4.34 -14.10
C PRO A 87 -6.57 -4.25 -14.54
N HIS A 88 -6.28 -4.73 -15.74
CA HIS A 88 -4.92 -4.76 -16.31
C HIS A 88 -4.23 -3.38 -16.27
N LYS A 89 -4.99 -2.29 -16.48
CA LYS A 89 -4.48 -0.92 -16.37
C LYS A 89 -3.88 -0.63 -14.99
N ILE A 90 -4.58 -1.00 -13.92
CA ILE A 90 -4.13 -0.80 -12.54
C ILE A 90 -2.91 -1.69 -12.25
N GLN A 91 -2.96 -2.96 -12.66
CA GLN A 91 -1.83 -3.89 -12.52
C GLN A 91 -0.54 -3.34 -13.16
N LYS A 92 -0.66 -2.76 -14.36
CA LYS A 92 0.45 -2.14 -15.09
C LYS A 92 1.01 -0.92 -14.37
N GLU A 93 0.17 -0.04 -13.83
CA GLU A 93 0.62 1.13 -13.07
C GLU A 93 1.32 0.73 -11.76
N ILE A 94 0.82 -0.29 -11.05
CA ILE A 94 1.50 -0.83 -9.87
C ILE A 94 2.90 -1.33 -10.24
N LYS A 95 3.02 -2.14 -11.31
CA LYS A 95 4.31 -2.67 -11.76
C LYS A 95 5.28 -1.57 -12.19
N LYS A 96 4.78 -0.57 -12.91
CA LYS A 96 5.57 0.60 -13.32
C LYS A 96 6.15 1.33 -12.11
N LYS A 97 5.30 1.66 -11.12
CA LYS A 97 5.73 2.33 -9.88
C LYS A 97 6.62 1.44 -9.01
N PHE A 98 6.41 0.13 -9.03
CA PHE A 98 7.25 -0.85 -8.35
C PHE A 98 8.66 -0.89 -8.96
N GLY A 99 8.78 -0.94 -10.28
CA GLY A 99 10.07 -0.94 -10.98
C GLY A 99 10.89 0.34 -10.73
N MET A 100 10.23 1.47 -10.47
CA MET A 100 10.91 2.72 -10.10
C MET A 100 11.51 2.71 -8.68
N LYS A 101 11.07 1.80 -7.80
CA LYS A 101 11.45 1.75 -6.38
C LYS A 101 12.57 0.77 -6.08
N LEU A 102 12.79 -0.22 -6.94
CA LEU A 102 13.94 -1.09 -6.83
C LEU A 102 15.16 -0.39 -7.44
N PRO A 103 16.25 -0.19 -6.69
CA PRO A 103 17.44 0.40 -7.27
C PRO A 103 17.97 -0.54 -8.36
N THR A 104 18.42 0.02 -9.48
CA THR A 104 18.90 -0.74 -10.65
C THR A 104 20.09 -1.66 -10.33
N TYR A 105 20.82 -1.41 -9.25
CA TYR A 105 21.92 -2.25 -8.75
C TYR A 105 21.44 -3.48 -7.94
N PHE A 106 20.18 -3.48 -7.50
CA PHE A 106 19.49 -4.66 -6.92
C PHE A 106 18.72 -5.45 -8.00
N LEU A 107 19.02 -5.22 -9.28
CA LEU A 107 18.55 -6.07 -10.38
C LEU A 107 19.76 -6.88 -10.89
N PRO A 108 20.04 -8.08 -10.33
CA PRO A 108 21.01 -9.00 -10.90
C PRO A 108 20.47 -9.58 -12.21
N ARG A 109 21.29 -10.39 -12.90
CA ARG A 109 20.92 -10.96 -14.21
C ARG A 109 19.52 -11.60 -14.18
N PRO A 110 18.71 -11.44 -15.24
CA PRO A 110 17.30 -11.87 -15.27
C PRO A 110 17.01 -13.35 -14.99
N ALA A 111 18.02 -14.22 -15.03
CA ALA A 111 17.83 -15.67 -14.97
C ALA A 111 17.79 -16.26 -13.55
N GLU A 112 18.17 -15.50 -12.50
CA GLU A 112 18.38 -16.05 -11.15
C GLU A 112 17.39 -15.57 -10.08
N PHE A 113 16.53 -14.59 -10.39
CA PHE A 113 15.58 -14.05 -9.42
C PHE A 113 14.12 -14.30 -9.80
N PRO A 114 13.23 -14.52 -8.81
CA PRO A 114 11.81 -14.65 -9.08
C PRO A 114 11.26 -13.36 -9.70
N THR A 115 10.41 -13.51 -10.71
CA THR A 115 9.59 -12.45 -11.30
C THR A 115 8.69 -11.78 -10.25
N PHE A 116 8.16 -10.60 -10.58
CA PHE A 116 7.17 -9.93 -9.73
C PHE A 116 6.00 -10.86 -9.36
N GLU A 117 5.51 -11.61 -10.34
CA GLU A 117 4.43 -12.58 -10.18
C GLU A 117 4.82 -13.73 -9.25
N GLU A 118 6.03 -14.24 -9.37
CA GLU A 118 6.52 -15.31 -8.50
C GLU A 118 6.72 -14.82 -7.06
N MET A 119 7.29 -13.63 -6.86
CA MET A 119 7.40 -13.02 -5.53
C MET A 119 6.01 -12.79 -4.92
N LEU A 120 5.06 -12.29 -5.71
CA LEU A 120 3.67 -12.11 -5.25
C LEU A 120 3.00 -13.44 -4.89
N LYS A 121 3.22 -14.49 -5.68
CA LYS A 121 2.73 -15.85 -5.40
C LYS A 121 3.35 -16.42 -4.12
N GLN A 122 4.65 -16.24 -3.91
CA GLN A 122 5.34 -16.68 -2.69
C GLN A 122 4.75 -16.05 -1.43
N HIS A 123 4.27 -14.80 -1.53
CA HIS A 123 3.65 -14.07 -0.42
C HIS A 123 2.12 -14.11 -0.43
N ALA A 124 1.50 -14.94 -1.26
CA ALA A 124 0.05 -14.91 -1.48
C ALA A 124 -0.75 -15.11 -0.19
N ASN A 125 -0.32 -16.00 0.71
CA ASN A 125 -0.98 -16.26 2.00
C ASN A 125 -0.15 -15.74 3.20
N ALA A 126 0.65 -14.68 3.00
CA ALA A 126 1.57 -14.21 4.04
C ALA A 126 0.85 -13.86 5.35
N TYR A 127 -0.29 -13.15 5.28
CA TYR A 127 -1.02 -12.75 6.49
C TYR A 127 -1.43 -13.95 7.35
N GLU A 128 -2.08 -14.94 6.73
CA GLU A 128 -2.50 -16.18 7.40
C GLU A 128 -1.31 -16.98 7.92
N ARG A 129 -0.30 -17.20 7.08
CA ARG A 129 0.87 -18.01 7.43
C ARG A 129 1.65 -17.42 8.60
N TRP A 130 1.81 -16.11 8.64
CA TRP A 130 2.57 -15.45 9.70
C TRP A 130 1.77 -15.27 10.99
N ARG A 131 0.43 -15.27 10.92
CA ARG A 131 -0.43 -15.33 12.12
C ARG A 131 -0.28 -16.66 12.87
N TYR A 132 -0.13 -17.75 12.13
CA TYR A 132 0.04 -19.10 12.68
C TYR A 132 1.49 -19.59 12.59
N PHE A 133 2.48 -18.68 12.58
CA PHE A 133 3.87 -19.05 12.36
C PHE A 133 4.40 -20.10 13.36
N HIS A 134 3.91 -20.02 14.62
CA HIS A 134 4.23 -20.98 15.68
C HIS A 134 3.80 -22.42 15.35
N GLU A 135 2.85 -22.62 14.43
CA GLU A 135 2.38 -23.94 13.98
C GLU A 135 3.20 -24.47 12.78
N VAL A 136 3.73 -23.57 11.94
CA VAL A 136 4.41 -23.93 10.67
C VAL A 136 5.93 -24.08 10.85
N GLY A 137 6.51 -23.49 11.90
CA GLY A 137 7.90 -23.68 12.33
C GLY A 137 8.99 -23.05 11.45
N SER A 138 8.72 -22.79 10.16
CA SER A 138 9.66 -22.11 9.27
C SER A 138 8.97 -21.35 8.13
N GLY A 139 9.61 -20.26 7.70
CA GLY A 139 9.15 -19.47 6.56
C GLY A 139 10.09 -18.32 6.25
N SER A 140 10.19 -17.97 4.98
CA SER A 140 10.86 -16.75 4.53
C SER A 140 9.83 -15.67 4.22
N PHE A 141 10.20 -14.42 4.49
CA PHE A 141 9.40 -13.25 4.15
C PHE A 141 10.32 -12.21 3.55
N ASN A 142 10.00 -11.78 2.32
CA ASN A 142 10.75 -10.73 1.63
C ASN A 142 10.10 -9.39 1.97
N ASP A 143 10.57 -8.80 3.06
CA ASP A 143 10.12 -7.53 3.60
C ASP A 143 10.36 -6.36 2.63
N GLN A 144 11.48 -6.39 1.90
CA GLN A 144 11.82 -5.41 0.87
C GLN A 144 10.81 -5.42 -0.28
N PHE A 145 10.53 -6.60 -0.85
CA PHE A 145 9.51 -6.78 -1.88
C PHE A 145 8.14 -6.27 -1.40
N CYS A 146 7.70 -6.73 -0.22
CA CYS A 146 6.39 -6.40 0.32
C CYS A 146 6.27 -4.91 0.63
N THR A 147 7.32 -4.28 1.15
CA THR A 147 7.37 -2.84 1.42
C THR A 147 7.32 -2.03 0.12
N ALA A 148 8.13 -2.40 -0.88
CA ALA A 148 8.14 -1.73 -2.19
C ALA A 148 6.77 -1.86 -2.88
N LEU A 149 6.15 -3.04 -2.82
CA LEU A 149 4.80 -3.27 -3.33
C LEU A 149 3.76 -2.40 -2.62
N ALA A 150 3.79 -2.33 -1.29
CA ALA A 150 2.85 -1.53 -0.50
C ALA A 150 2.88 -0.06 -0.91
N TYR A 151 4.08 0.53 -1.04
CA TYR A 151 4.20 1.91 -1.49
C TYR A 151 3.71 2.12 -2.92
N SER A 152 3.96 1.18 -3.83
CA SER A 152 3.47 1.28 -5.21
C SER A 152 1.96 1.27 -5.26
N ILE A 153 1.32 0.42 -4.44
CA ILE A 153 -0.14 0.38 -4.32
C ILE A 153 -0.67 1.70 -3.74
N ILE A 154 -0.06 2.22 -2.67
CA ILE A 154 -0.45 3.50 -2.04
C ILE A 154 -0.47 4.64 -3.07
N GLU A 155 0.58 4.76 -3.89
CA GLU A 155 0.64 5.80 -4.92
C GLU A 155 -0.48 5.66 -5.95
N VAL A 156 -0.73 4.44 -6.46
CA VAL A 156 -1.84 4.21 -7.40
C VAL A 156 -3.19 4.51 -6.72
N ALA A 157 -3.36 4.12 -5.46
CA ALA A 157 -4.61 4.32 -4.73
C ALA A 157 -4.90 5.82 -4.51
N HIS A 158 -3.89 6.63 -4.19
CA HIS A 158 -4.06 8.09 -4.10
C HIS A 158 -4.41 8.72 -5.45
N GLU A 159 -3.76 8.29 -6.54
CA GLU A 159 -4.12 8.75 -7.89
C GLU A 159 -5.57 8.40 -8.24
N MET A 160 -6.00 7.17 -7.94
CA MET A 160 -7.39 6.76 -8.17
C MET A 160 -8.38 7.52 -7.28
N LYS A 161 -8.05 7.77 -6.02
CA LYS A 161 -8.86 8.56 -5.10
C LYS A 161 -9.06 9.98 -5.61
N ALA A 162 -7.99 10.62 -6.09
CA ALA A 162 -8.03 11.96 -6.66
C ALA A 162 -8.92 12.00 -7.91
N ASN A 163 -8.78 11.05 -8.83
CA ASN A 163 -9.62 10.96 -10.04
C ASN A 163 -11.12 10.81 -9.69
N LEU A 164 -11.45 9.99 -8.68
CA LEU A 164 -12.83 9.84 -8.20
C LEU A 164 -13.35 11.16 -7.63
N LEU A 165 -12.54 11.86 -6.83
CA LEU A 165 -12.92 13.14 -6.26
C LEU A 165 -13.18 14.20 -7.34
N GLU A 166 -12.31 14.31 -8.33
CA GLU A 166 -12.51 15.20 -9.48
C GLU A 166 -13.81 14.89 -10.23
N THR A 167 -14.15 13.62 -10.37
CA THR A 167 -15.40 13.20 -11.03
C THR A 167 -16.62 13.64 -10.22
N VAL A 168 -16.61 13.40 -8.91
CA VAL A 168 -17.67 13.84 -7.98
C VAL A 168 -17.83 15.36 -8.02
N LEU A 169 -16.72 16.11 -7.98
CA LEU A 169 -16.74 17.57 -8.00
C LEU A 169 -17.36 18.11 -9.30
N LYS A 170 -16.98 17.55 -10.45
CA LYS A 170 -17.58 17.92 -11.75
C LYS A 170 -19.09 17.64 -11.79
N GLN A 171 -19.52 16.49 -11.25
CA GLN A 171 -20.95 16.16 -11.16
C GLN A 171 -21.70 17.16 -10.27
N HIS A 172 -21.07 17.59 -9.16
CA HIS A 172 -21.67 18.56 -8.25
C HIS A 172 -21.80 19.95 -8.89
N GLU A 173 -20.75 20.43 -9.56
CA GLU A 173 -20.75 21.70 -10.30
C GLU A 173 -21.81 21.73 -11.41
N GLN A 174 -22.10 20.58 -12.03
CA GLN A 174 -23.14 20.43 -13.05
C GLN A 174 -24.56 20.30 -12.46
N GLY A 175 -24.71 20.33 -11.12
CA GLY A 175 -25.99 20.13 -10.45
C GLY A 175 -26.54 18.71 -10.56
N LEU A 176 -25.72 17.73 -10.97
CA LEU A 176 -26.12 16.32 -11.07
C LEU A 176 -26.21 15.65 -9.70
N ILE A 177 -25.48 16.17 -8.70
CA ILE A 177 -25.42 15.61 -7.35
C ILE A 177 -25.43 16.71 -6.30
N VAL A 178 -25.93 16.39 -5.11
CA VAL A 178 -25.91 17.26 -3.93
C VAL A 178 -25.05 16.59 -2.87
N LEU A 179 -23.90 17.20 -2.57
CA LEU A 179 -23.03 16.71 -1.50
C LEU A 179 -23.66 16.96 -0.13
N PRO A 180 -23.42 16.07 0.86
CA PRO A 180 -23.90 16.29 2.22
C PRO A 180 -23.42 17.63 2.81
N GLU A 181 -24.27 18.31 3.57
CA GLU A 181 -23.86 19.51 4.31
C GLU A 181 -22.65 19.22 5.21
N GLY A 182 -21.68 20.14 5.25
CA GLY A 182 -20.45 19.96 6.01
C GLY A 182 -19.38 19.11 5.31
N THR A 183 -19.61 18.68 4.06
CA THR A 183 -18.55 18.07 3.24
C THR A 183 -17.47 19.11 2.95
N SER A 184 -16.41 19.15 3.77
CA SER A 184 -15.24 19.96 3.47
C SER A 184 -14.46 19.30 2.33
N VAL A 185 -14.66 19.78 1.10
CA VAL A 185 -13.82 19.35 -0.03
C VAL A 185 -12.54 20.17 -0.03
N SER A 186 -11.64 19.85 0.90
CA SER A 186 -10.24 20.23 0.70
C SER A 186 -9.65 19.24 -0.28
N VAL A 187 -9.35 19.69 -1.50
CA VAL A 187 -8.45 18.95 -2.38
C VAL A 187 -7.15 18.82 -1.59
N PRO A 188 -6.72 17.61 -1.20
CA PRO A 188 -5.39 17.49 -0.63
C PRO A 188 -4.45 17.91 -1.74
N ILE A 189 -3.83 19.08 -1.59
CA ILE A 189 -2.70 19.45 -2.42
C ILE A 189 -1.70 18.35 -2.14
N VAL A 190 -1.57 17.41 -3.09
CA VAL A 190 -0.45 16.49 -3.14
C VAL A 190 0.75 17.38 -3.49
N VAL A 191 1.24 18.12 -2.49
CA VAL A 191 2.57 18.69 -2.58
C VAL A 191 3.44 17.46 -2.78
N PRO A 192 4.22 17.35 -3.87
CA PRO A 192 5.24 16.33 -3.96
C PRO A 192 6.29 16.70 -2.92
N GLY A 193 6.00 16.38 -1.65
CA GLY A 193 6.98 16.41 -0.59
C GLY A 193 8.16 15.56 -1.06
N PRO A 194 9.40 15.95 -0.72
CA PRO A 194 10.60 15.25 -1.18
C PRO A 194 10.34 13.77 -1.00
N SER A 195 10.35 13.03 -2.13
CA SER A 195 9.82 11.67 -2.19
C SER A 195 10.28 10.90 -0.95
N LEU A 196 9.37 10.14 -0.33
CA LEU A 196 9.71 9.29 0.81
C LEU A 196 11.00 8.47 0.55
N PHE A 197 11.26 8.20 -0.72
CA PHE A 197 12.49 7.68 -1.31
C PHE A 197 13.79 8.47 -1.01
N ASN A 198 13.77 9.81 -1.02
CA ASN A 198 14.91 10.66 -0.63
C ASN A 198 15.22 10.63 0.87
N ARG A 199 14.23 10.30 1.71
CA ARG A 199 14.43 10.02 3.15
C ARG A 199 14.94 8.59 3.38
N LEU A 200 14.38 7.61 2.66
CA LEU A 200 14.82 6.21 2.69
C LEU A 200 16.24 6.01 2.14
N LYS A 201 16.63 6.69 1.06
CA LYS A 201 18.01 6.68 0.54
C LYS A 201 19.02 7.13 1.58
N ARG A 202 18.69 8.19 2.35
CA ARG A 202 19.57 8.67 3.43
C ARG A 202 19.64 7.65 4.57
N GLY A 203 18.51 7.15 5.06
CA GLY A 203 18.48 6.16 6.13
C GLY A 203 19.26 4.88 5.79
N PHE A 204 19.05 4.33 4.60
CA PHE A 204 19.78 3.13 4.14
C PHE A 204 21.26 3.38 3.86
N TYR A 205 21.63 4.55 3.30
CA TYR A 205 23.03 4.92 3.09
C TYR A 205 23.80 4.99 4.42
N TYR A 206 23.23 5.62 5.45
CA TYR A 206 23.89 5.71 6.76
C TYR A 206 23.94 4.37 7.49
N ALA A 207 22.90 3.52 7.39
CA ALA A 207 22.91 2.18 7.95
C ALA A 207 23.96 1.25 7.29
N TRP A 208 24.15 1.37 5.97
CA TRP A 208 25.16 0.63 5.23
C TRP A 208 26.60 1.11 5.54
N MET A 209 26.81 2.43 5.66
CA MET A 209 28.10 3.01 6.06
C MET A 209 28.52 2.52 7.46
N ALA A 210 27.60 2.56 8.43
CA ALA A 210 27.86 2.08 9.79
C ALA A 210 28.17 0.57 9.85
N PHE A 211 27.55 -0.22 8.98
CA PHE A 211 27.85 -1.66 8.84
C PHE A 211 29.23 -1.92 8.24
N GLN A 212 29.65 -1.14 7.24
CA GLN A 212 30.97 -1.25 6.62
C GLN A 212 32.10 -0.79 7.54
N ASP A 213 31.88 0.26 8.34
CA ASP A 213 32.87 0.74 9.31
C ASP A 213 33.05 -0.26 10.46
N GLY A 214 31.97 -0.92 10.91
CA GLY A 214 32.04 -1.99 11.92
C GLY A 214 32.73 -3.29 11.46
N ILE A 215 32.88 -3.51 10.14
CA ILE A 215 33.63 -4.64 9.58
C ILE A 215 35.14 -4.36 9.53
N LYS A 216 35.56 -3.08 9.49
CA LYS A 216 36.97 -2.69 9.44
C LYS A 216 37.66 -2.65 10.80
N GLU A 217 36.89 -2.68 11.89
CA GLU A 217 37.37 -2.67 13.27
C GLU A 217 37.46 -4.08 13.90
N ARG A 218 37.34 -5.15 13.10
CA ARG A 218 37.57 -6.56 13.50
C ARG A 218 38.63 -7.20 12.63
#